data_AF-A0A812GGA7-F1
#
_entry.id   AF-A0A812GGA7-F1
#
_cell.length_a   1.000
_cell.length_b   1.000
_cell.length_c   1.000
_cell.angle_alpha   90.00
_cell.angle_beta   90.00
_cell.angle_gamma   90.00
#
_symmetry.space_group_name_H-M   'P 1'
#
loop_
_entity.id
_entity.type
_entity.pdbx_description
1 polymer ?
#
loop_
_entity_poly.entity_id
_entity_poly.type
_entity_poly.pdbx_seq_one_letter_code
_entity_poly.pdbx_strand_id
1 'polypeptide(L)'
;MSKSKGNVLDPIDMIDGIDLESLVEKRCGNMMQPQLAKKIEKNTRKTFENGIEAYGTDALRFTLAAMASTGRDINWDMKRLEGYRNFCNKLWNASRYVMMNTEEQDCGFNGGEIEYSLADKWIESQFELAAKAFNNHIDNFRLDMASNTLYEFIWNQFCDWYLELTKPVLWKGTEAQQRGTRRTLITVLEKTLRLAHPVIPYITETIWQSIKPLVEGVEGETIMLQALPQFDEANFNQEALDDIEWVKAFITSIRNLRAEYDINPGKPLDVMLKAANAEDAARLEANKQVLMSLAKLESVRVLAADEETPACATALVAKSELMIPMAGLIDKDAELARLDGEIKKTHGEIKRIEGKLGNEGFVAKAPEAVVAKEREKLEGYKETLAKLEEQKTTIAAL
;
A
#
# COMPACT_ATOMS: atom_id res chain seq x y z
N MET A 1 23.31 -13.22 -31.99
CA MET A 1 22.45 -14.38 -32.31
C MET A 1 22.26 -15.23 -31.07
N SER A 2 21.17 -15.02 -30.34
CA SER A 2 20.86 -15.78 -29.13
C SER A 2 20.48 -17.21 -29.49
N LYS A 3 21.20 -18.20 -28.94
CA LYS A 3 20.93 -19.64 -29.06
C LYS A 3 19.71 -20.02 -28.23
N SER A 4 18.56 -19.38 -28.45
CA SER A 4 17.36 -19.61 -27.67
C SER A 4 16.65 -20.89 -28.14
N LYS A 5 16.06 -21.64 -27.20
CA LYS A 5 15.22 -22.81 -27.50
C LYS A 5 13.81 -22.42 -27.99
N GLY A 6 13.61 -21.16 -28.42
CA GLY A 6 12.31 -20.60 -28.83
C GLY A 6 11.37 -20.21 -27.67
N ASN A 7 11.88 -20.15 -26.44
CA ASN A 7 11.10 -19.84 -25.24
C ASN A 7 11.36 -18.44 -24.65
N VAL A 8 12.25 -17.65 -25.25
CA VAL A 8 12.69 -16.35 -24.72
C VAL A 8 11.75 -15.25 -25.20
N LEU A 9 11.22 -14.46 -24.26
CA LEU A 9 10.56 -13.19 -24.55
C LEU A 9 11.61 -12.11 -24.73
N ASP A 10 11.43 -11.26 -25.74
CA ASP A 10 12.30 -10.09 -25.93
C ASP A 10 11.89 -9.00 -24.93
N PRO A 11 12.82 -8.45 -24.13
CA PRO A 11 12.59 -7.26 -23.32
C PRO A 11 11.91 -6.11 -24.05
N ILE A 12 12.24 -5.89 -25.32
CA ILE A 12 11.66 -4.80 -26.11
C ILE A 12 10.16 -5.00 -26.31
N ASP A 13 9.70 -6.24 -26.51
CA ASP A 13 8.28 -6.56 -26.68
C ASP A 13 7.47 -6.26 -25.41
N MET A 14 8.12 -6.27 -24.23
CA MET A 14 7.49 -5.91 -22.95
C MET A 14 7.48 -4.40 -22.71
N ILE A 15 8.45 -3.68 -23.30
CA ILE A 15 8.53 -2.22 -23.22
C ILE A 15 7.50 -1.60 -24.16
N ASP A 16 7.57 -1.96 -25.45
CA ASP A 16 6.82 -1.31 -26.53
C ASP A 16 5.48 -1.99 -26.82
N GLY A 17 5.29 -3.22 -26.33
CA GLY A 17 4.18 -4.07 -26.70
C GLY A 17 4.39 -4.78 -28.03
N ILE A 18 3.62 -5.84 -28.28
CA ILE A 18 3.62 -6.60 -29.54
C ILE A 18 2.29 -7.33 -29.71
N ASP A 19 1.72 -7.32 -30.92
CA ASP A 19 0.51 -8.08 -31.22
C ASP A 19 0.80 -9.59 -31.25
N LEU A 20 -0.26 -10.40 -31.14
CA LEU A 20 -0.13 -11.85 -31.06
C LEU A 20 0.60 -12.46 -32.27
N GLU A 21 0.29 -12.02 -33.49
CA GLU A 21 0.82 -12.66 -34.69
C GLU A 21 2.29 -12.33 -34.86
N SER A 22 2.68 -11.06 -34.67
CA SER A 22 4.08 -10.65 -34.66
C SER A 22 4.88 -11.38 -33.57
N LEU A 23 4.30 -11.57 -32.38
CA LEU A 23 4.92 -12.31 -31.29
C LEU A 23 5.11 -13.80 -31.64
N VAL A 24 4.12 -14.43 -32.26
CA VAL A 24 4.22 -15.83 -32.71
C VAL A 24 5.30 -15.96 -33.79
N GLU A 25 5.32 -15.09 -34.79
CA GLU A 25 6.32 -15.08 -35.84
C GLU A 25 7.73 -14.93 -35.25
N LYS A 26 7.94 -13.94 -34.39
CA LYS A 26 9.23 -13.68 -33.74
C LYS A 26 9.71 -14.87 -32.92
N ARG A 27 8.81 -15.51 -32.16
CA ARG A 27 9.14 -16.67 -31.32
C ARG A 27 9.37 -17.96 -32.10
N CYS A 28 8.82 -18.08 -33.31
CA CYS A 28 8.93 -19.28 -34.14
C CYS A 28 9.93 -19.17 -35.30
N GLY A 29 10.31 -17.95 -35.72
CA GLY A 29 11.05 -17.71 -36.96
C GLY A 29 12.53 -18.11 -36.95
N ASN A 30 13.21 -18.04 -35.80
CA ASN A 30 14.66 -18.27 -35.69
C ASN A 30 15.02 -19.31 -34.61
N MET A 31 14.35 -20.46 -34.64
CA MET A 31 14.51 -21.50 -33.63
C MET A 31 15.63 -22.50 -33.97
N MET A 32 16.47 -22.84 -32.98
CA MET A 32 17.44 -23.94 -33.13
C MET A 32 16.79 -25.33 -33.24
N GLN A 33 15.54 -25.49 -32.76
CA GLN A 33 14.80 -26.76 -32.75
C GLN A 33 13.43 -26.58 -33.41
N PRO A 34 13.33 -26.58 -34.76
CA PRO A 34 12.11 -26.30 -35.50
C PRO A 34 10.90 -27.16 -35.10
N GLN A 35 11.14 -28.40 -34.65
CA GLN A 35 10.11 -29.31 -34.17
C GLN A 35 9.31 -28.78 -32.96
N LEU A 36 9.87 -27.85 -32.19
CA LEU A 36 9.19 -27.25 -31.03
C LEU A 36 8.25 -26.09 -31.42
N ALA A 37 8.30 -25.61 -32.66
CA ALA A 37 7.56 -24.42 -33.10
C ALA A 37 6.05 -24.54 -32.83
N LYS A 38 5.42 -25.66 -33.23
CA LYS A 38 3.98 -25.90 -32.99
C LYS A 38 3.60 -25.85 -31.50
N LYS A 39 4.48 -26.35 -30.62
CA LYS A 39 4.25 -26.34 -29.17
C LYS A 39 4.38 -24.93 -28.61
N ILE A 40 5.39 -24.18 -29.05
CA ILE A 40 5.63 -22.80 -28.64
C ILE A 40 4.50 -21.90 -29.12
N GLU A 41 4.11 -22.00 -30.39
CA GLU A 41 2.96 -21.26 -30.94
C GLU A 41 1.71 -21.49 -30.10
N LYS A 42 1.33 -22.75 -29.86
CA LYS A 42 0.16 -23.09 -29.04
C LYS A 42 0.24 -22.48 -27.63
N ASN A 43 1.42 -22.52 -27.01
CA ASN A 43 1.62 -21.96 -25.67
C ASN A 43 1.59 -20.42 -25.69
N THR A 44 2.18 -19.77 -26.69
CA THR A 44 2.18 -18.32 -26.87
C THR A 44 0.75 -17.83 -27.04
N ARG A 45 -0.02 -18.42 -27.96
CA ARG A 45 -1.43 -18.06 -28.20
C ARG A 45 -2.29 -18.25 -26.96
N LYS A 46 -2.02 -19.28 -26.15
CA LYS A 46 -2.73 -19.52 -24.88
C LYS A 46 -2.38 -18.49 -23.79
N THR A 47 -1.11 -18.08 -23.72
CA THR A 47 -0.59 -17.24 -22.62
C THR A 47 -0.77 -15.76 -22.92
N PHE A 48 -0.63 -15.38 -24.19
CA PHE A 48 -0.64 -14.02 -24.71
C PHE A 48 -1.73 -13.90 -25.76
N GLU A 49 -2.98 -14.25 -25.40
CA GLU A 49 -4.12 -14.30 -26.34
C GLU A 49 -4.29 -12.99 -27.11
N ASN A 50 -3.96 -11.86 -26.49
CA ASN A 50 -4.04 -10.53 -27.09
C ASN A 50 -2.66 -9.93 -27.42
N GLY A 51 -1.60 -10.74 -27.43
CA GLY A 51 -0.22 -10.26 -27.48
C GLY A 51 0.29 -9.78 -26.11
N ILE A 52 1.24 -8.85 -26.12
CA ILE A 52 1.82 -8.22 -24.93
C ILE A 52 1.52 -6.72 -24.98
N GLU A 53 0.91 -6.18 -23.93
CA GLU A 53 0.73 -4.74 -23.79
C GLU A 53 2.06 -4.01 -23.56
N ALA A 54 2.11 -2.71 -23.86
CA ALA A 54 3.24 -1.88 -23.50
C ALA A 54 3.26 -1.60 -21.98
N TYR A 55 4.33 -1.99 -21.29
CA TYR A 55 4.52 -1.72 -19.87
C TYR A 55 5.56 -0.63 -19.58
N GLY A 56 6.41 -0.31 -20.56
CA GLY A 56 7.46 0.71 -20.43
C GLY A 56 8.72 0.24 -19.72
N THR A 57 9.82 0.96 -19.96
CA THR A 57 11.17 0.57 -19.51
C THR A 57 11.32 0.56 -17.99
N ASP A 58 10.75 1.55 -17.30
CA ASP A 58 10.88 1.67 -15.84
C ASP A 58 10.17 0.51 -15.12
N ALA A 59 8.97 0.12 -15.58
CA ALA A 59 8.26 -1.03 -15.02
C ALA A 59 9.08 -2.31 -15.17
N LEU A 60 9.68 -2.53 -16.36
CA LEU A 60 10.52 -3.70 -16.62
C LEU A 60 11.79 -3.68 -15.75
N ARG A 61 12.48 -2.54 -15.65
CA ARG A 61 13.68 -2.39 -14.79
C ARG A 61 13.37 -2.66 -13.33
N PHE A 62 12.28 -2.09 -12.82
CA PHE A 62 11.86 -2.31 -11.44
C PHE A 62 11.55 -3.80 -11.21
N THR A 63 10.81 -4.42 -12.12
CA THR A 63 10.46 -5.85 -12.04
C THR A 63 11.70 -6.72 -11.92
N LEU A 64 12.69 -6.49 -12.80
CA LEU A 64 13.93 -7.26 -12.82
C LEU A 64 14.76 -7.01 -11.55
N ALA A 65 14.90 -5.75 -11.11
CA ALA A 65 15.61 -5.41 -9.88
C ALA A 65 14.97 -6.09 -8.66
N ALA A 66 13.65 -6.02 -8.53
CA ALA A 66 12.91 -6.64 -7.44
C ALA A 66 12.91 -8.19 -7.45
N MET A 67 13.24 -8.80 -8.59
CA MET A 67 13.35 -10.25 -8.76
C MET A 67 14.78 -10.77 -8.70
N ALA A 68 15.78 -9.89 -8.77
CA ALA A 68 17.20 -10.22 -8.77
C ALA A 68 17.72 -10.59 -7.37
N SER A 69 17.08 -11.58 -6.74
CA SER A 69 17.51 -12.11 -5.45
C SER A 69 18.67 -13.09 -5.61
N THR A 70 19.67 -13.00 -4.73
CA THR A 70 20.91 -13.78 -4.83
C THR A 70 20.64 -15.28 -4.79
N GLY A 71 21.21 -16.01 -5.76
CA GLY A 71 21.16 -17.47 -5.79
C GLY A 71 19.81 -18.08 -6.19
N ARG A 72 18.88 -17.29 -6.74
CA ARG A 72 17.60 -17.76 -7.27
C ARG A 72 17.43 -17.41 -8.75
N ASP A 73 16.85 -18.32 -9.50
CA ASP A 73 16.42 -18.06 -10.87
C ASP A 73 15.23 -17.08 -10.87
N ILE A 74 15.20 -16.18 -11.85
CA ILE A 74 14.07 -15.28 -12.09
C ILE A 74 12.93 -16.08 -12.73
N ASN A 75 11.91 -16.40 -11.93
CA ASN A 75 10.67 -16.96 -12.45
C ASN A 75 9.75 -15.85 -12.97
N TRP A 76 9.91 -15.50 -14.24
CA TRP A 76 9.21 -14.38 -14.88
C TRP A 76 7.68 -14.46 -14.76
N ASP A 77 7.06 -13.35 -14.34
CA ASP A 77 5.61 -13.22 -14.18
C ASP A 77 5.12 -11.87 -14.74
N MET A 78 4.24 -11.91 -15.74
CA MET A 78 3.64 -10.72 -16.35
C MET A 78 2.77 -9.93 -15.38
N LYS A 79 2.12 -10.58 -14.41
CA LYS A 79 1.32 -9.87 -13.39
C LYS A 79 2.19 -9.01 -12.51
N ARG A 80 3.43 -9.46 -12.25
CA ARG A 80 4.39 -8.67 -11.48
C ARG A 80 4.85 -7.45 -12.26
N LEU A 81 5.09 -7.60 -13.58
CA LEU A 81 5.38 -6.46 -14.47
C LEU A 81 4.22 -5.44 -14.49
N GLU A 82 2.98 -5.91 -14.59
CA GLU A 82 1.78 -5.06 -14.49
C GLU A 82 1.73 -4.30 -13.16
N GLY A 83 2.03 -4.97 -12.04
CA GLY A 83 2.12 -4.34 -10.73
C GLY A 83 3.11 -3.18 -10.70
N TYR A 84 4.28 -3.32 -11.31
CA TYR A 84 5.28 -2.24 -11.36
C TYR A 84 4.97 -1.14 -12.39
N ARG A 85 4.19 -1.43 -13.45
CA ARG A 85 3.57 -0.38 -14.28
C ARG A 85 2.62 0.47 -13.45
N ASN A 86 1.77 -0.17 -12.65
CA ASN A 86 0.84 0.51 -11.75
C ASN A 86 1.59 1.33 -10.67
N PHE A 87 2.73 0.83 -10.19
CA PHE A 87 3.63 1.59 -9.31
C PHE A 87 4.16 2.87 -9.96
N CYS A 88 4.65 2.81 -11.20
CA CYS A 88 5.11 3.99 -11.92
C CYS A 88 3.97 5.01 -12.11
N ASN A 89 2.76 4.54 -12.44
CA ASN A 89 1.58 5.40 -12.54
C ASN A 89 1.19 6.01 -11.18
N LYS A 90 1.32 5.28 -10.07
CA LYS A 90 1.08 5.80 -8.72
C LYS A 90 2.04 6.95 -8.40
N LEU A 91 3.34 6.80 -8.69
CA LEU A 91 4.34 7.86 -8.52
C LEU A 91 4.03 9.09 -9.39
N TRP A 92 3.61 8.89 -10.64
CA TRP A 92 3.16 9.97 -11.52
C TRP A 92 1.96 10.74 -10.96
N ASN A 93 0.96 10.03 -10.44
CA ASN A 93 -0.22 10.69 -9.85
C ASN A 93 0.12 11.40 -8.54
N ALA A 94 1.02 10.84 -7.73
CA ALA A 94 1.54 11.47 -6.53
C ALA A 94 2.28 12.78 -6.86
N SER A 95 3.13 12.79 -7.88
CA SER A 95 3.84 14.02 -8.28
C SER A 95 2.90 15.09 -8.80
N ARG A 96 1.85 14.71 -9.55
CA ARG A 96 0.80 15.66 -9.97
C ARG A 96 0.05 16.27 -8.79
N TYR A 97 -0.26 15.46 -7.77
CA TYR A 97 -0.88 15.97 -6.55
C TYR A 97 0.04 16.98 -5.85
N VAL A 98 1.34 16.66 -5.71
CA VAL A 98 2.31 17.58 -5.11
C VAL A 98 2.37 18.88 -5.91
N MET A 99 2.59 18.82 -7.22
CA MET A 99 2.67 19.99 -8.11
C MET A 99 1.43 20.90 -8.00
N MET A 100 0.23 20.31 -8.03
CA MET A 100 -1.03 21.04 -7.89
C MET A 100 -1.11 21.85 -6.59
N ASN A 101 -0.41 21.42 -5.53
CA ASN A 101 -0.41 22.10 -4.24
C ASN A 101 0.80 23.00 -4.01
N THR A 102 1.79 23.05 -4.92
CA THR A 102 3.08 23.73 -4.71
C THR A 102 3.45 24.73 -5.81
N GLU A 103 3.12 24.50 -7.08
CA GLU A 103 3.64 25.28 -8.22
C GLU A 103 3.32 26.78 -8.15
N GLU A 104 2.09 27.12 -7.78
CA GLU A 104 1.64 28.52 -7.64
C GLU A 104 1.44 28.92 -6.17
N GLN A 105 2.08 28.20 -5.24
CA GLN A 105 1.84 28.34 -3.81
C GLN A 105 3.14 28.65 -3.05
N ASP A 106 3.00 29.34 -1.93
CA ASP A 106 4.13 29.60 -1.05
C ASP A 106 4.59 28.30 -0.35
N CYS A 107 5.78 27.84 -0.73
CA CYS A 107 6.47 26.68 -0.15
C CYS A 107 7.52 27.08 0.92
N GLY A 108 7.45 28.32 1.41
CA GLY A 108 8.28 28.84 2.50
C GLY A 108 9.73 29.19 2.14
N PHE A 109 10.16 28.97 0.89
CA PHE A 109 11.53 29.29 0.42
C PHE A 109 11.85 30.79 0.41
N ASN A 110 10.83 31.65 0.35
CA ASN A 110 11.00 33.11 0.35
C ASN A 110 10.88 33.73 1.76
N GLY A 111 11.02 32.92 2.81
CA GLY A 111 10.81 33.31 4.21
C GLY A 111 9.37 33.13 4.69
N GLY A 112 9.05 33.76 5.83
CA GLY A 112 7.76 33.59 6.52
C GLY A 112 7.80 32.55 7.63
N GLU A 113 6.78 32.57 8.48
CA GLU A 113 6.65 31.61 9.58
C GLU A 113 6.27 30.23 9.04
N ILE A 114 6.95 29.17 9.50
CA ILE A 114 6.73 27.80 9.05
C ILE A 114 6.44 26.95 10.27
N GLU A 115 5.36 26.17 10.20
CA GLU A 115 4.99 25.23 11.23
C GLU A 115 4.86 23.84 10.59
N TYR A 116 5.71 22.90 11.01
CA TYR A 116 5.65 21.52 10.53
C TYR A 116 4.67 20.71 11.37
N SER A 117 3.74 20.03 10.69
CA SER A 117 2.85 19.08 11.33
C SER A 117 3.60 17.83 11.79
N LEU A 118 2.95 17.01 12.63
CA LEU A 118 3.45 15.69 12.99
C LEU A 118 3.72 14.83 11.75
N ALA A 119 2.82 14.88 10.76
CA ALA A 119 2.95 14.12 9.52
C ALA A 119 4.16 14.56 8.69
N ASP A 120 4.51 15.85 8.71
CA ASP A 120 5.66 16.40 8.00
C ASP A 120 6.98 15.88 8.60
N LYS A 121 7.11 15.93 9.92
CA LYS A 121 8.29 15.39 10.63
C LYS A 121 8.41 13.87 10.48
N TRP A 122 7.26 13.19 10.48
CA TRP A 122 7.18 11.75 10.29
C TRP A 122 7.67 11.31 8.92
N ILE A 123 7.19 11.93 7.84
CA ILE A 123 7.58 11.50 6.49
C ILE A 123 9.05 11.78 6.21
N GLU A 124 9.62 12.86 6.76
CA GLU A 124 11.05 13.11 6.71
C GLU A 124 11.82 11.99 7.40
N SER A 125 11.41 11.61 8.61
CA SER A 125 12.01 10.49 9.35
C SER A 125 11.92 9.15 8.60
N GLN A 126 10.77 8.87 7.98
CA GLN A 126 10.59 7.69 7.12
C GLN A 126 11.49 7.74 5.89
N PHE A 127 11.68 8.91 5.30
CA PHE A 127 12.59 9.09 4.18
C PHE A 127 14.03 8.82 4.60
N GLU A 128 14.47 9.33 5.75
CA GLU A 128 15.83 9.09 6.25
C GLU A 128 16.08 7.57 6.48
N LEU A 129 15.13 6.86 7.08
CA LEU A 129 15.20 5.41 7.24
C LEU A 129 15.25 4.67 5.89
N ALA A 130 14.42 5.10 4.92
CA ALA A 130 14.40 4.53 3.59
C ALA A 130 15.72 4.77 2.84
N ALA A 131 16.28 5.98 2.91
CA ALA A 131 17.57 6.32 2.32
C ALA A 131 18.68 5.47 2.94
N LYS A 132 18.73 5.35 4.27
CA LYS A 132 19.70 4.49 4.97
C LYS A 132 19.64 3.04 4.50
N ALA A 133 18.44 2.45 4.48
CA ALA A 133 18.24 1.06 4.08
C ALA A 133 18.57 0.85 2.60
N PHE A 134 18.12 1.76 1.73
CA PHE A 134 18.37 1.69 0.29
C PHE A 134 19.87 1.73 -0.02
N ASN A 135 20.61 2.70 0.53
CA ASN A 135 22.07 2.80 0.34
C ASN A 135 22.77 1.52 0.78
N ASN A 136 22.46 1.00 1.97
CA ASN A 136 23.03 -0.27 2.44
C ASN A 136 22.70 -1.44 1.50
N HIS A 137 21.50 -1.51 0.94
CA HIS A 137 21.14 -2.55 -0.03
C HIS A 137 21.90 -2.41 -1.35
N ILE A 138 22.07 -1.18 -1.85
CA ILE A 138 22.86 -0.91 -3.06
C ILE A 138 24.33 -1.30 -2.86
N ASP A 139 24.94 -0.91 -1.74
CA ASP A 139 26.34 -1.23 -1.40
C ASP A 139 26.60 -2.74 -1.35
N ASN A 140 25.58 -3.52 -1.00
CA ASN A 140 25.64 -4.98 -0.91
C ASN A 140 25.06 -5.69 -2.14
N PHE A 141 24.80 -4.97 -3.24
CA PHE A 141 24.22 -5.51 -4.47
C PHE A 141 22.87 -6.25 -4.27
N ARG A 142 22.12 -5.90 -3.22
CA ARG A 142 20.79 -6.42 -2.91
C ARG A 142 19.70 -5.58 -3.58
N LEU A 143 19.69 -5.61 -4.92
CA LEU A 143 18.70 -4.86 -5.74
C LEU A 143 17.26 -5.25 -5.40
N ASP A 144 17.03 -6.51 -5.06
CA ASP A 144 15.74 -7.02 -4.61
C ASP A 144 15.23 -6.28 -3.37
N MET A 145 16.09 -6.11 -2.36
CA MET A 145 15.76 -5.38 -1.15
C MET A 145 15.68 -3.87 -1.38
N ALA A 146 16.59 -3.31 -2.19
CA ALA A 146 16.56 -1.89 -2.54
C ALA A 146 15.24 -1.51 -3.24
N SER A 147 14.80 -2.32 -4.20
CA SER A 147 13.49 -2.15 -4.85
C SER A 147 12.32 -2.29 -3.88
N ASN A 148 12.40 -3.21 -2.91
CA ASN A 148 11.37 -3.33 -1.89
C ASN A 148 11.30 -2.09 -0.99
N THR A 149 12.45 -1.55 -0.56
CA THR A 149 12.53 -0.30 0.22
C THR A 149 11.89 0.86 -0.52
N LEU A 150 12.16 1.03 -1.82
CA LEU A 150 11.51 2.05 -2.63
C LEU A 150 9.98 1.85 -2.71
N TYR A 151 9.53 0.61 -2.91
CA TYR A 151 8.10 0.30 -2.97
C TYR A 151 7.40 0.65 -1.65
N GLU A 152 7.94 0.15 -0.53
CA GLU A 152 7.42 0.39 0.81
C GLU A 152 7.35 1.89 1.14
N PHE A 153 8.42 2.64 0.87
CA PHE A 153 8.42 4.07 1.14
C PHE A 153 7.46 4.84 0.22
N ILE A 154 7.58 4.67 -1.11
CA ILE A 154 6.82 5.48 -2.08
C ILE A 154 5.33 5.14 -2.00
N TRP A 155 4.99 3.86 -2.05
CA TRP A 155 3.58 3.45 -2.09
C TRP A 155 2.96 3.54 -0.69
N ASN A 156 3.54 2.84 0.28
CA ASN A 156 2.87 2.63 1.57
C ASN A 156 3.04 3.82 2.51
N GLN A 157 4.18 4.52 2.52
CA GLN A 157 4.38 5.66 3.42
C GLN A 157 3.98 6.98 2.78
N PHE A 158 4.59 7.33 1.65
CA PHE A 158 4.37 8.62 1.00
C PHE A 158 2.95 8.70 0.41
N CYS A 159 2.58 7.78 -0.48
CA CYS A 159 1.30 7.90 -1.19
C CYS A 159 0.08 7.56 -0.33
N ASP A 160 0.10 6.43 0.39
CA ASP A 160 -1.10 5.92 1.07
C ASP A 160 -1.36 6.64 2.42
N TRP A 161 -0.32 7.20 3.05
CA TRP A 161 -0.45 7.91 4.31
C TRP A 161 -0.12 9.40 4.21
N TYR A 162 1.09 9.78 3.81
CA TYR A 162 1.49 11.19 3.90
C TYR A 162 0.59 12.10 3.06
N LEU A 163 0.33 11.76 1.79
CA LEU A 163 -0.55 12.56 0.93
C LEU A 163 -2.00 12.66 1.44
N GLU A 164 -2.47 11.71 2.24
CA GLU A 164 -3.78 11.78 2.88
C GLU A 164 -3.75 12.65 4.14
N LEU A 165 -2.67 12.55 4.93
CA LEU A 165 -2.44 13.32 6.16
C LEU A 165 -2.24 14.82 5.88
N THR A 166 -1.76 15.20 4.69
CA THR A 166 -1.60 16.61 4.31
C THR A 166 -2.93 17.30 3.98
N LYS A 167 -3.95 16.58 3.52
CA LYS A 167 -5.21 17.19 3.01
C LYS A 167 -5.92 18.06 4.05
N PRO A 168 -6.11 17.64 5.33
CA PRO A 168 -6.74 18.49 6.33
C PRO A 168 -5.96 19.78 6.58
N VAL A 169 -4.63 19.73 6.52
CA VAL A 169 -3.75 20.88 6.73
C VAL A 169 -3.81 21.82 5.53
N LEU A 170 -3.72 21.30 4.31
CA LEU A 170 -3.78 22.11 3.09
C LEU A 170 -5.14 22.79 2.89
N TRP A 171 -6.23 22.21 3.39
CA TRP A 171 -7.58 22.78 3.25
C TRP A 171 -8.01 23.69 4.40
N LYS A 172 -7.54 23.44 5.62
CA LYS A 172 -8.04 24.09 6.84
C LYS A 172 -6.95 24.60 7.80
N GLY A 173 -5.68 24.33 7.52
CA GLY A 173 -4.56 24.77 8.34
C GLY A 173 -4.25 26.25 8.16
N THR A 174 -3.44 26.80 9.08
CA THR A 174 -2.94 28.18 9.01
C THR A 174 -1.96 28.34 7.83
N GLU A 175 -1.65 29.58 7.43
CA GLU A 175 -0.65 29.81 6.37
C GLU A 175 0.72 29.22 6.73
N ALA A 176 1.13 29.29 8.01
CA ALA A 176 2.39 28.71 8.47
C ALA A 176 2.41 27.19 8.34
N GLN A 177 1.31 26.53 8.67
CA GLN A 177 1.15 25.08 8.53
C GLN A 177 1.10 24.67 7.05
N GLN A 178 0.35 25.39 6.21
CA GLN A 178 0.30 25.15 4.78
C GLN A 178 1.68 25.29 4.13
N ARG A 179 2.45 26.33 4.50
CA ARG A 179 3.85 26.49 4.05
C ARG A 179 4.72 25.29 4.46
N GLY A 180 4.63 24.85 5.72
CA GLY A 180 5.36 23.68 6.22
C GLY A 180 5.05 22.43 5.42
N THR A 181 3.77 22.11 5.25
CA THR A 181 3.34 20.92 4.50
C THR A 181 3.70 20.99 3.02
N ARG A 182 3.55 22.15 2.35
CA ARG A 182 3.95 22.33 0.94
C ARG A 182 5.45 22.16 0.75
N ARG A 183 6.24 22.74 1.65
CA ARG A 183 7.69 22.58 1.68
C ARG A 183 8.05 21.10 1.80
N THR A 184 7.53 20.40 2.80
CA THR A 184 7.85 18.99 3.02
C THR A 184 7.39 18.11 1.85
N LEU A 185 6.22 18.36 1.25
CA LEU A 185 5.76 17.64 0.06
C LEU A 185 6.75 17.74 -1.10
N ILE A 186 7.21 18.96 -1.44
CA ILE A 186 8.08 19.15 -2.60
C ILE A 186 9.51 18.67 -2.34
N THR A 187 10.05 18.91 -1.14
CA THR A 187 11.42 18.47 -0.80
C THR A 187 11.52 16.96 -0.65
N VAL A 188 10.55 16.30 -0.01
CA VAL A 188 10.53 14.83 0.10
C VAL A 188 10.32 14.21 -1.28
N LEU A 189 9.43 14.74 -2.12
CA LEU A 189 9.28 14.23 -3.49
C LEU A 189 10.60 14.32 -4.26
N GLU A 190 11.29 15.46 -4.23
CA GLU A 190 12.59 15.65 -4.89
C GLU A 190 13.61 14.60 -4.43
N LYS A 191 13.80 14.45 -3.11
CA LYS A 191 14.72 13.46 -2.54
C LYS A 191 14.32 12.04 -2.94
N THR A 192 13.02 11.74 -2.98
CA THR A 192 12.47 10.43 -3.38
C THR A 192 12.78 10.09 -4.82
N LEU A 193 12.66 11.05 -5.75
CA LEU A 193 12.99 10.86 -7.15
C LEU A 193 14.48 10.54 -7.31
N ARG A 194 15.36 11.25 -6.60
CA ARG A 194 16.80 10.96 -6.62
C ARG A 194 17.11 9.57 -6.08
N LEU A 195 16.47 9.17 -4.99
CA LEU A 195 16.64 7.82 -4.41
C LEU A 195 16.17 6.72 -5.36
N ALA A 196 15.07 6.95 -6.09
CA ALA A 196 14.48 5.97 -7.00
C ALA A 196 15.13 5.91 -8.39
N HIS A 197 15.85 6.96 -8.80
CA HIS A 197 16.42 7.11 -10.14
C HIS A 197 17.29 5.93 -10.62
N PRO A 198 18.13 5.29 -9.78
CA PRO A 198 18.90 4.11 -10.20
C PRO A 198 18.03 2.95 -10.72
N VAL A 199 16.79 2.84 -10.23
CA VAL A 199 15.85 1.76 -10.59
C VAL A 199 14.94 2.18 -11.75
N ILE A 200 14.37 3.39 -11.68
CA ILE A 200 13.35 3.89 -12.61
C ILE A 200 13.72 5.26 -13.21
N PRO A 201 14.74 5.32 -14.08
CA PRO A 201 15.36 6.59 -14.46
C PRO A 201 14.49 7.50 -15.33
N TYR A 202 13.61 6.97 -16.18
CA TYR A 202 12.94 7.82 -17.18
C TYR A 202 11.81 8.65 -16.56
N ILE A 203 10.98 8.02 -15.74
CA ILE A 203 9.89 8.70 -15.03
C ILE A 203 10.43 9.64 -13.96
N THR A 204 11.49 9.25 -13.25
CA THR A 204 12.09 10.09 -12.21
C THR A 204 12.77 11.31 -12.81
N GLU A 205 13.51 11.17 -13.92
CA GLU A 205 14.06 12.32 -14.66
C GLU A 205 12.93 13.25 -15.09
N THR A 206 11.90 12.71 -15.74
CA THR A 206 10.78 13.52 -16.26
C THR A 206 10.10 14.33 -15.16
N ILE A 207 9.77 13.69 -14.03
CA ILE A 207 9.14 14.39 -12.90
C ILE A 207 10.12 15.39 -12.27
N TRP A 208 11.39 15.00 -12.08
CA TRP A 208 12.38 15.84 -11.41
C TRP A 208 12.63 17.15 -12.16
N GLN A 209 12.67 17.11 -13.50
CA GLN A 209 12.79 18.31 -14.33
C GLN A 209 11.64 19.30 -14.11
N SER A 210 10.43 18.81 -13.84
CA SER A 210 9.26 19.66 -13.57
C SER A 210 9.29 20.26 -12.17
N ILE A 211 9.80 19.53 -11.16
CA ILE A 211 9.74 19.99 -9.77
C ILE A 211 10.99 20.73 -9.30
N LYS A 212 12.17 20.47 -9.91
CA LYS A 212 13.44 21.10 -9.50
C LYS A 212 13.38 22.64 -9.42
N PRO A 213 12.67 23.39 -10.31
CA PRO A 213 12.63 24.84 -10.21
C PRO A 213 11.88 25.35 -8.97
N LEU A 214 11.10 24.48 -8.32
CA LEU A 214 10.32 24.81 -7.13
C LEU A 214 11.07 24.54 -5.82
N VAL A 215 12.25 23.90 -5.87
CA VAL A 215 13.01 23.51 -4.68
C VAL A 215 14.29 24.34 -4.58
N GLU A 216 14.41 25.11 -3.51
CA GLU A 216 15.61 25.92 -3.26
C GLU A 216 16.87 25.05 -3.16
N GLY A 217 17.93 25.47 -3.85
CA GLY A 217 19.23 24.78 -3.83
C GLY A 217 19.32 23.52 -4.70
N VAL A 218 18.27 23.17 -5.44
CA VAL A 218 18.29 22.04 -6.38
C VAL A 218 18.51 22.56 -7.79
N GLU A 219 19.73 22.38 -8.29
CA GLU A 219 20.16 22.79 -9.63
C GLU A 219 20.75 21.61 -10.40
N GLY A 220 20.86 21.76 -11.72
CA GLY A 220 21.53 20.77 -12.59
C GLY A 220 20.70 20.38 -13.81
N GLU A 221 21.38 19.87 -14.83
CA GLU A 221 20.75 19.53 -16.11
C GLU A 221 20.00 18.20 -16.07
N THR A 222 20.41 17.25 -15.23
CA THR A 222 19.84 15.89 -15.13
C THR A 222 19.88 15.40 -13.68
N ILE A 223 18.85 14.65 -13.28
CA ILE A 223 18.80 14.01 -11.96
C ILE A 223 19.91 12.95 -11.80
N MET A 224 20.38 12.36 -12.90
CA MET A 224 21.40 11.30 -12.91
C MET A 224 22.73 11.75 -12.30
N LEU A 225 23.03 13.05 -12.34
CA LEU A 225 24.28 13.62 -11.80
C LEU A 225 24.10 14.20 -10.38
N GLN A 226 22.91 14.11 -9.80
CA GLN A 226 22.65 14.57 -8.44
C GLN A 226 23.21 13.58 -7.41
N ALA A 227 23.59 14.09 -6.25
CA ALA A 227 24.01 13.25 -5.14
C ALA A 227 22.85 12.34 -4.68
N LEU A 228 23.15 11.06 -4.47
CA LEU A 228 22.19 10.12 -3.90
C LEU A 228 21.93 10.50 -2.44
N PRO A 229 20.66 10.67 -2.01
CA PRO A 229 20.34 11.03 -0.63
C PRO A 229 20.94 10.06 0.38
N GLN A 230 21.49 10.60 1.46
CA GLN A 230 22.05 9.87 2.59
C GLN A 230 21.22 10.13 3.84
N PHE A 231 21.31 9.22 4.81
CA PHE A 231 20.71 9.42 6.13
C PHE A 231 21.29 10.66 6.81
N ASP A 232 20.40 11.56 7.23
CA ASP A 232 20.73 12.73 8.04
C ASP A 232 19.98 12.65 9.38
N GLU A 233 20.76 12.53 10.47
CA GLU A 233 20.23 12.45 11.82
C GLU A 233 19.46 13.73 12.22
N ALA A 234 19.76 14.88 11.61
CA ALA A 234 19.07 16.13 11.89
C ALA A 234 17.60 16.13 11.44
N ASN A 235 17.25 15.30 10.46
CA ASN A 235 15.88 15.16 9.95
C ASN A 235 15.13 13.97 10.57
N PHE A 236 15.77 13.24 11.48
CA PHE A 236 15.19 12.05 12.10
C PHE A 236 14.51 12.38 13.44
N ASN A 237 13.27 11.93 13.60
CA ASN A 237 12.47 12.12 14.79
C ASN A 237 11.71 10.83 15.15
N GLN A 238 12.21 10.10 16.15
CA GLN A 238 11.61 8.84 16.62
C GLN A 238 10.21 9.03 17.22
N GLU A 239 9.97 10.13 17.94
CA GLU A 239 8.66 10.42 18.53
C GLU A 239 7.59 10.62 17.44
N ALA A 240 7.95 11.29 16.34
CA ALA A 240 7.05 11.46 15.20
C ALA A 240 6.71 10.12 14.50
N LEU A 241 7.65 9.17 14.48
CA LEU A 241 7.41 7.80 14.02
C LEU A 241 6.38 7.10 14.90
N ASP A 242 6.62 7.07 16.21
CA ASP A 242 5.78 6.35 17.16
C ASP A 242 4.34 6.92 17.19
N ASP A 243 4.21 8.24 17.16
CA ASP A 243 2.92 8.93 17.20
C ASP A 243 2.09 8.72 15.92
N ILE A 244 2.72 8.76 14.74
CA ILE A 244 1.99 8.48 13.50
C ILE A 244 1.61 7.00 13.41
N GLU A 245 2.45 6.05 13.87
CA GLU A 245 2.03 4.65 13.91
C GLU A 245 0.82 4.44 14.83
N TRP A 246 0.72 5.17 15.95
CA TRP A 246 -0.49 5.19 16.78
C TRP A 246 -1.70 5.76 16.01
N VAL A 247 -1.54 6.88 15.30
CA VAL A 247 -2.60 7.49 14.46
C VAL A 247 -3.06 6.52 13.37
N LYS A 248 -2.13 5.82 12.70
CA LYS A 248 -2.44 4.81 11.69
C LYS A 248 -3.20 3.63 12.26
N ALA A 249 -2.79 3.14 13.44
CA ALA A 249 -3.47 2.07 14.15
C ALA A 249 -4.90 2.48 14.53
N PHE A 250 -5.11 3.72 14.99
CA PHE A 250 -6.42 4.27 15.28
C PHE A 250 -7.32 4.29 14.03
N ILE A 251 -6.85 4.91 12.94
CA ILE A 251 -7.62 5.05 11.70
C ILE A 251 -7.94 3.69 11.09
N THR A 252 -6.97 2.77 11.09
CA THR A 252 -7.16 1.41 10.59
C THR A 252 -8.17 0.64 11.45
N SER A 253 -8.14 0.80 12.78
CA SER A 253 -9.11 0.17 13.67
C SER A 253 -10.54 0.65 13.38
N ILE A 254 -10.74 1.95 13.14
CA ILE A 254 -12.06 2.47 12.71
C ILE A 254 -12.48 1.86 11.37
N ARG A 255 -11.58 1.78 10.38
CA ARG A 255 -11.89 1.20 9.06
C ARG A 255 -12.27 -0.28 9.17
N ASN A 256 -11.57 -1.03 10.02
CA ASN A 256 -11.87 -2.43 10.28
C ASN A 256 -13.23 -2.60 10.95
N LEU A 257 -13.52 -1.82 12.00
CA LEU A 257 -14.83 -1.85 12.66
C LEU A 257 -15.96 -1.47 11.69
N ARG A 258 -15.76 -0.48 10.80
CA ARG A 258 -16.74 -0.17 9.76
C ARG A 258 -17.01 -1.36 8.83
N ALA A 259 -15.96 -2.04 8.38
CA ALA A 259 -16.09 -3.19 7.49
C ALA A 259 -16.74 -4.39 8.18
N GLU A 260 -16.37 -4.64 9.44
CA GLU A 260 -16.92 -5.73 10.25
C GLU A 260 -18.42 -5.56 10.47
N TYR A 261 -18.85 -4.35 10.81
CA TYR A 261 -20.24 -4.01 11.12
C TYR A 261 -21.04 -3.47 9.92
N ASP A 262 -20.53 -3.62 8.69
CA ASP A 262 -21.12 -3.12 7.43
C ASP A 262 -21.59 -1.65 7.49
N ILE A 263 -20.82 -0.80 8.21
CA ILE A 263 -21.11 0.62 8.35
C ILE A 263 -20.57 1.35 7.13
N ASN A 264 -21.44 2.11 6.45
CA ASN A 264 -21.07 2.93 5.31
C ASN A 264 -19.81 3.79 5.60
N PRO A 265 -18.76 3.73 4.74
CA PRO A 265 -17.51 4.47 4.95
C PRO A 265 -17.67 5.99 5.09
N GLY A 266 -18.73 6.58 4.52
CA GLY A 266 -19.02 8.01 4.59
C GLY A 266 -19.86 8.44 5.78
N LYS A 267 -20.44 7.50 6.56
CA LYS A 267 -21.29 7.83 7.72
C LYS A 267 -20.42 8.39 8.85
N PRO A 268 -20.66 9.62 9.35
CA PRO A 268 -19.94 10.15 10.51
C PRO A 268 -20.13 9.27 11.74
N LEU A 269 -19.07 9.09 12.53
CA LEU A 269 -19.08 8.27 13.76
C LEU A 269 -18.65 9.08 14.98
N ASP A 270 -19.30 8.82 16.11
CA ASP A 270 -18.80 9.22 17.42
C ASP A 270 -17.85 8.15 17.96
N VAL A 271 -16.70 8.58 18.46
CA VAL A 271 -15.66 7.67 18.97
C VAL A 271 -15.22 8.09 20.35
N MET A 272 -15.09 7.10 21.23
CA MET A 272 -14.52 7.27 22.56
C MET A 272 -13.24 6.44 22.66
N LEU A 273 -12.24 6.98 23.34
CA LEU A 273 -11.02 6.25 23.66
C LEU A 273 -10.91 6.08 25.17
N LYS A 274 -10.96 4.84 25.63
CA LYS A 274 -10.52 4.50 26.97
C LYS A 274 -8.99 4.39 26.94
N ALA A 275 -8.34 5.51 27.24
CA ALA A 275 -6.89 5.63 27.17
C ALA A 275 -6.22 4.78 28.26
N ALA A 276 -5.21 3.99 27.88
CA ALA A 276 -4.44 3.18 28.81
C ALA A 276 -3.41 4.01 29.61
N ASN A 277 -3.02 5.16 29.09
CA ASN A 277 -2.05 6.07 29.70
C ASN A 277 -2.28 7.51 29.21
N ALA A 278 -1.57 8.46 29.82
CA ALA A 278 -1.67 9.89 29.47
C ALA A 278 -1.10 10.20 28.07
N GLU A 279 -0.17 9.39 27.57
CA GLU A 279 0.46 9.57 26.26
C GLU A 279 -0.55 9.31 25.13
N ASP A 280 -1.31 8.22 25.20
CA ASP A 280 -2.36 7.90 24.22
C ASP A 280 -3.49 8.94 24.25
N ALA A 281 -3.84 9.46 25.42
CA ALA A 281 -4.78 10.56 25.55
C ALA A 281 -4.25 11.84 24.88
N ALA A 282 -2.96 12.16 25.10
CA ALA A 282 -2.32 13.30 24.46
C ALA A 282 -2.24 13.14 22.93
N ARG A 283 -1.91 11.94 22.43
CA ARG A 283 -1.91 11.62 20.99
C ARG A 283 -3.25 11.85 20.35
N LEU A 284 -4.35 11.42 21.00
CA LEU A 284 -5.70 11.64 20.50
C LEU A 284 -6.00 13.13 20.36
N GLU A 285 -5.73 13.92 21.40
CA GLU A 285 -6.05 15.35 21.39
C GLU A 285 -5.16 16.11 20.41
N ALA A 286 -3.86 15.82 20.36
CA ALA A 286 -2.91 16.46 19.44
C ALA A 286 -3.26 16.18 17.96
N ASN A 287 -3.86 15.02 17.66
CA ASN A 287 -4.16 14.58 16.29
C ASN A 287 -5.66 14.62 15.94
N LYS A 288 -6.48 15.22 16.81
CA LYS A 288 -7.96 15.19 16.71
C LYS A 288 -8.49 15.57 15.35
N GLN A 289 -8.00 16.68 14.77
CA GLN A 289 -8.45 17.16 13.46
C GLN A 289 -8.15 16.16 12.33
N VAL A 290 -6.98 15.53 12.36
CA VAL A 290 -6.55 14.53 11.38
C VAL A 290 -7.41 13.27 11.54
N LEU A 291 -7.58 12.78 12.76
CA LEU A 291 -8.40 11.60 13.06
C LEU A 291 -9.85 11.80 12.61
N MET A 292 -10.46 12.94 12.96
CA MET A 292 -11.83 13.25 12.54
C MET A 292 -11.98 13.28 11.03
N SER A 293 -11.00 13.82 10.30
CA SER A 293 -11.07 13.93 8.85
C SER A 293 -10.86 12.59 8.13
N LEU A 294 -9.80 11.85 8.48
CA LEU A 294 -9.39 10.63 7.77
C LEU A 294 -10.22 9.40 8.16
N ALA A 295 -10.74 9.35 9.39
CA ALA A 295 -11.61 8.27 9.85
C ALA A 295 -13.12 8.59 9.72
N LYS A 296 -13.47 9.80 9.22
CA LYS A 296 -14.84 10.29 9.04
C LYS A 296 -15.62 10.28 10.35
N LEU A 297 -15.14 11.02 11.34
CA LEU A 297 -15.74 11.09 12.67
C LEU A 297 -16.54 12.38 12.84
N GLU A 298 -17.69 12.27 13.51
CA GLU A 298 -18.45 13.41 14.00
C GLU A 298 -17.80 13.96 15.27
N SER A 299 -17.40 13.08 16.18
CA SER A 299 -16.67 13.43 17.39
C SER A 299 -15.66 12.36 17.81
N VAL A 300 -14.62 12.79 18.51
CA VAL A 300 -13.67 11.90 19.18
C VAL A 300 -13.25 12.51 20.51
N ARG A 301 -13.22 11.69 21.57
CA ARG A 301 -12.84 12.12 22.92
C ARG A 301 -12.24 10.98 23.75
N VAL A 302 -11.49 11.35 24.78
CA VAL A 302 -11.09 10.42 25.85
C VAL A 302 -12.28 10.17 26.79
N LEU A 303 -12.48 8.91 27.15
CA LEU A 303 -13.49 8.48 28.12
C LEU A 303 -13.01 8.82 29.55
N ALA A 304 -13.88 9.38 30.39
CA ALA A 304 -13.53 9.57 31.80
C ALA A 304 -13.50 8.23 32.56
N ALA A 305 -12.69 8.13 33.61
CA ALA A 305 -12.40 6.85 34.30
C ALA A 305 -13.64 6.10 34.80
N ASP A 306 -14.67 6.83 35.24
CA ASP A 306 -15.90 6.29 35.83
C ASP A 306 -17.14 6.50 34.94
N GLU A 307 -16.93 6.79 33.66
CA GLU A 307 -18.03 7.04 32.73
C GLU A 307 -18.66 5.72 32.25
N GLU A 308 -19.96 5.56 32.44
CA GLU A 308 -20.70 4.42 31.87
C GLU A 308 -20.72 4.52 30.35
N THR A 309 -20.31 3.45 29.67
CA THR A 309 -20.32 3.37 28.22
C THR A 309 -21.62 2.71 27.73
N PRO A 310 -22.27 3.23 26.67
CA PRO A 310 -23.31 2.50 25.98
C PRO A 310 -22.75 1.23 25.35
N ALA A 311 -23.61 0.42 24.75
CA ALA A 311 -23.17 -0.74 24.01
C ALA A 311 -22.35 -0.30 22.77
N CYS A 312 -21.08 -0.73 22.74
CA CYS A 312 -20.08 -0.28 21.78
C CYS A 312 -19.48 -1.45 21.01
N ALA A 313 -19.11 -1.20 19.76
CA ALA A 313 -18.08 -1.99 19.10
C ALA A 313 -16.71 -1.51 19.58
N THR A 314 -15.80 -2.44 19.87
CA THR A 314 -14.49 -2.10 20.45
C THR A 314 -13.33 -2.64 19.63
N ALA A 315 -12.21 -1.93 19.67
CA ALA A 315 -10.94 -2.37 19.09
C ALA A 315 -9.78 -1.88 19.95
N LEU A 316 -8.67 -2.62 19.95
CA LEU A 316 -7.44 -2.19 20.63
C LEU A 316 -6.59 -1.32 19.72
N VAL A 317 -6.17 -0.16 20.23
CA VAL A 317 -5.17 0.72 19.62
C VAL A 317 -4.01 0.80 20.59
N ALA A 318 -2.90 0.13 20.27
CA ALA A 318 -1.83 -0.16 21.21
C ALA A 318 -2.36 -0.85 22.49
N LYS A 319 -2.41 -0.14 23.62
CA LYS A 319 -2.99 -0.65 24.87
C LYS A 319 -4.33 -0.01 25.23
N SER A 320 -4.74 1.00 24.47
CA SER A 320 -5.99 1.73 24.67
C SER A 320 -7.14 1.04 23.96
N GLU A 321 -8.35 1.21 24.48
CA GLU A 321 -9.56 0.63 23.91
C GLU A 321 -10.37 1.72 23.20
N LEU A 322 -10.48 1.57 21.88
CA LEU A 322 -11.31 2.40 21.01
C LEU A 322 -12.74 1.86 21.04
N MET A 323 -13.71 2.76 21.14
CA MET A 323 -15.12 2.42 21.31
C MET A 323 -16.00 3.24 20.37
N ILE A 324 -16.91 2.58 19.66
CA ILE A 324 -17.91 3.21 18.78
C ILE A 324 -19.30 2.88 19.33
N PRO A 325 -20.07 3.86 19.83
CA PRO A 325 -21.46 3.63 20.23
C PRO A 325 -22.31 3.14 19.05
N MET A 326 -22.98 2.00 19.21
CA MET A 326 -23.68 1.36 18.09
C MET A 326 -25.12 1.82 17.90
N ALA A 327 -25.66 2.54 18.88
CA ALA A 327 -27.02 3.07 18.83
C ALA A 327 -27.22 3.98 17.61
N GLY A 328 -28.23 3.67 16.77
CA GLY A 328 -28.54 4.42 15.54
C GLY A 328 -27.56 4.21 14.37
N LEU A 329 -26.51 3.40 14.56
CA LEU A 329 -25.57 3.06 13.49
C LEU A 329 -26.05 1.89 12.64
N ILE A 330 -26.72 0.93 13.25
CA ILE A 330 -27.14 -0.36 12.66
C ILE A 330 -28.63 -0.57 12.86
N ASP A 331 -29.29 -1.13 11.83
CA ASP A 331 -30.60 -1.77 11.98
C ASP A 331 -30.40 -3.18 12.54
N LYS A 332 -30.68 -3.36 13.82
CA LYS A 332 -30.43 -4.61 14.55
C LYS A 332 -31.10 -5.81 13.88
N ASP A 333 -32.34 -5.68 13.45
CA ASP A 333 -33.09 -6.79 12.87
C ASP A 333 -32.56 -7.15 11.49
N ALA A 334 -32.23 -6.15 10.67
CA ALA A 334 -31.60 -6.36 9.37
C ALA A 334 -30.21 -7.01 9.50
N GLU A 335 -29.42 -6.58 10.50
CA GLU A 335 -28.08 -7.10 10.73
C GLU A 335 -28.09 -8.52 11.27
N LEU A 336 -28.98 -8.85 12.22
CA LEU A 336 -29.16 -10.22 12.67
C LEU A 336 -29.57 -11.15 11.51
N ALA A 337 -30.46 -10.69 10.62
CA ALA A 337 -30.85 -11.44 9.44
C ALA A 337 -29.68 -11.63 8.44
N ARG A 338 -28.85 -10.61 8.23
CA ARG A 338 -27.63 -10.68 7.41
C ARG A 338 -26.65 -11.70 7.98
N LEU A 339 -26.34 -11.59 9.26
CA LEU A 339 -25.43 -12.49 9.97
C LEU A 339 -25.96 -13.93 9.94
N ASP A 340 -27.26 -14.16 10.12
CA ASP A 340 -27.86 -15.49 9.97
C ASP A 340 -27.69 -16.07 8.56
N GLY A 341 -27.82 -15.22 7.53
CA GLY A 341 -27.54 -15.60 6.15
C GLY A 341 -26.08 -16.00 5.92
N GLU A 342 -25.14 -15.22 6.45
CA GLU A 342 -23.70 -15.48 6.33
C GLU A 342 -23.26 -16.71 7.13
N ILE A 343 -23.71 -16.84 8.38
CA ILE A 343 -23.47 -18.03 9.23
C ILE A 343 -23.98 -19.28 8.50
N LYS A 344 -25.19 -19.25 7.94
CA LYS A 344 -25.74 -20.38 7.18
C LYS A 344 -24.91 -20.72 5.94
N LYS A 345 -24.44 -19.72 5.21
CA LYS A 345 -23.57 -19.90 4.03
C LYS A 345 -22.22 -20.50 4.42
N THR A 346 -21.58 -19.95 5.46
CA THR A 346 -20.29 -20.42 5.98
C THR A 346 -20.39 -21.85 6.52
N HIS A 347 -21.45 -22.18 7.27
CA HIS A 347 -21.75 -23.56 7.67
C HIS A 347 -21.90 -24.50 6.46
N GLY A 348 -22.54 -24.04 5.38
CA GLY A 348 -22.68 -24.80 4.14
C GLY A 348 -21.32 -25.12 3.50
N GLU A 349 -20.40 -24.15 3.47
CA GLU A 349 -19.04 -24.34 2.96
C GLU A 349 -18.20 -25.26 3.84
N ILE A 350 -18.27 -25.10 5.17
CA ILE A 350 -17.64 -26.00 6.14
C ILE A 350 -18.10 -27.44 5.88
N LYS A 351 -19.41 -27.67 5.83
CA LYS A 351 -19.99 -29.01 5.57
C LYS A 351 -19.53 -29.58 4.23
N ARG A 352 -19.42 -28.76 3.19
CA ARG A 352 -18.94 -29.17 1.86
C ARG A 352 -17.47 -29.62 1.91
N ILE A 353 -16.62 -28.87 2.60
CA ILE A 353 -15.19 -29.18 2.71
C ILE A 353 -14.97 -30.39 3.63
N GLU A 354 -15.66 -30.47 4.76
CA GLU A 354 -15.63 -31.63 5.66
C GLU A 354 -16.12 -32.89 4.94
N GLY A 355 -17.16 -32.80 4.11
CA GLY A 355 -17.61 -33.92 3.27
C GLY A 355 -16.56 -34.38 2.25
N LYS A 356 -15.76 -33.47 1.68
CA LYS A 356 -14.64 -33.83 0.79
C LYS A 356 -13.50 -34.48 1.57
N LEU A 357 -13.12 -33.89 2.70
CA LEU A 357 -12.01 -34.38 3.54
C LEU A 357 -12.36 -35.66 4.30
N GLY A 358 -13.65 -35.94 4.54
CA GLY A 358 -14.14 -37.20 5.10
C GLY A 358 -14.28 -38.33 4.08
N ASN A 359 -14.15 -38.05 2.79
CA ASN A 359 -14.14 -39.09 1.76
C ASN A 359 -12.74 -39.71 1.64
N GLU A 360 -12.58 -40.92 2.19
CA GLU A 360 -11.30 -41.66 2.16
C GLU A 360 -10.73 -41.82 0.75
N GLY A 361 -11.59 -41.97 -0.26
CA GLY A 361 -11.17 -42.07 -1.66
C GLY A 361 -10.60 -40.77 -2.23
N PHE A 362 -11.04 -39.61 -1.72
CA PHE A 362 -10.45 -38.31 -2.08
C PHE A 362 -9.12 -38.10 -1.36
N VAL A 363 -9.06 -38.34 -0.04
CA VAL A 363 -7.83 -38.14 0.74
C VAL A 363 -6.70 -39.06 0.27
N ALA A 364 -7.01 -40.31 -0.10
CA ALA A 364 -6.02 -41.26 -0.56
C ALA A 364 -5.53 -41.03 -2.01
N LYS A 365 -6.32 -40.35 -2.86
CA LYS A 365 -6.02 -40.18 -4.30
C LYS A 365 -5.64 -38.76 -4.71
N ALA A 366 -6.05 -37.76 -3.93
CA ALA A 366 -5.73 -36.36 -4.24
C ALA A 366 -4.26 -36.05 -3.89
N PRO A 367 -3.60 -35.15 -4.65
CA PRO A 367 -2.28 -34.67 -4.29
C PRO A 367 -2.28 -34.04 -2.89
N GLU A 368 -1.22 -34.27 -2.12
CA GLU A 368 -1.08 -33.78 -0.75
C GLU A 368 -1.27 -32.26 -0.63
N ALA A 369 -0.73 -31.49 -1.58
CA ALA A 369 -0.89 -30.04 -1.65
C ALA A 369 -2.37 -29.60 -1.79
N VAL A 370 -3.20 -30.40 -2.48
CA VAL A 370 -4.63 -30.11 -2.63
C VAL A 370 -5.36 -30.38 -1.31
N VAL A 371 -5.03 -31.49 -0.64
CA VAL A 371 -5.61 -31.83 0.67
C VAL A 371 -5.22 -30.81 1.73
N ALA A 372 -3.95 -30.39 1.76
CA ALA A 372 -3.46 -29.35 2.67
C ALA A 372 -4.20 -28.02 2.46
N LYS A 373 -4.37 -27.59 1.20
CA LYS A 373 -5.11 -26.37 0.87
C LYS A 373 -6.58 -26.43 1.27
N GLU A 374 -7.24 -27.58 1.14
CA GLU A 374 -8.63 -27.72 1.59
C GLU A 374 -8.74 -27.75 3.13
N ARG A 375 -7.74 -28.29 3.85
CA ARG A 375 -7.66 -28.21 5.33
C ARG A 375 -7.46 -26.77 5.80
N GLU A 376 -6.55 -26.03 5.17
CA GLU A 376 -6.32 -24.61 5.46
C GLU A 376 -7.59 -23.78 5.25
N LYS A 377 -8.31 -24.02 4.14
CA LYS A 377 -9.62 -23.38 3.91
C LYS A 377 -10.65 -23.72 4.97
N LEU A 378 -10.70 -24.98 5.42
CA LEU A 378 -11.64 -25.40 6.46
C LEU A 378 -11.40 -24.61 7.75
N GLU A 379 -10.13 -24.48 8.15
CA GLU A 379 -9.76 -23.73 9.35
C GLU A 379 -10.15 -22.25 9.21
N GLY A 380 -9.83 -21.63 8.07
CA GLY A 380 -10.23 -20.24 7.81
C GLY A 380 -11.75 -20.03 7.86
N TYR A 381 -12.56 -20.97 7.37
CA TYR A 381 -14.01 -20.88 7.49
C TYR A 381 -14.51 -21.09 8.92
N LYS A 382 -13.85 -21.94 9.73
CA LYS A 382 -14.19 -22.14 11.14
C LYS A 382 -13.90 -20.89 11.97
N GLU A 383 -12.75 -20.26 11.76
CA GLU A 383 -12.42 -18.97 12.37
C GLU A 383 -13.42 -17.88 11.96
N THR A 384 -13.80 -17.84 10.68
CA THR A 384 -14.82 -16.90 10.19
C THR A 384 -16.18 -17.14 10.84
N LEU A 385 -16.59 -18.39 10.99
CA LEU A 385 -17.85 -18.75 11.66
C LEU A 385 -17.86 -18.29 13.12
N ALA A 386 -16.78 -18.55 13.87
CA ALA A 386 -16.66 -18.14 15.25
C ALA A 386 -16.81 -16.61 15.41
N LYS A 387 -16.17 -15.84 14.52
CA LYS A 387 -16.30 -14.37 14.51
C LYS A 387 -17.72 -13.91 14.20
N LEU A 388 -18.39 -14.51 13.22
CA LEU A 388 -19.78 -14.18 12.88
C LEU A 388 -20.74 -14.49 14.04
N GLU A 389 -20.52 -15.58 14.76
CA GLU A 389 -21.33 -15.97 15.93
C GLU A 389 -21.09 -15.04 17.13
N GLU A 390 -19.84 -14.63 17.37
CA GLU A 390 -19.49 -13.61 18.37
C GLU A 390 -20.14 -12.26 18.02
N GLN A 391 -19.98 -11.81 16.77
CA GLN A 391 -20.61 -10.58 16.29
C GLN A 391 -22.14 -10.62 16.44
N LYS A 392 -22.77 -11.74 16.08
CA LYS A 392 -24.22 -11.93 16.26
C LYS A 392 -24.62 -11.81 17.73
N THR A 393 -23.83 -12.36 18.64
CA THR A 393 -24.06 -12.27 20.08
C THR A 393 -23.98 -10.82 20.57
N THR A 394 -22.97 -10.08 20.11
CA THR A 394 -22.80 -8.66 20.41
C THR A 394 -23.99 -7.84 19.88
N ILE A 395 -24.37 -8.02 18.61
CA ILE A 395 -25.52 -7.31 18.01
C ILE A 395 -26.84 -7.67 18.72
N ALA A 396 -27.02 -8.92 19.13
CA ALA A 396 -28.21 -9.33 19.88
C ALA A 396 -28.32 -8.65 21.25
N ALA A 397 -27.19 -8.27 21.85
CA ALA A 397 -27.11 -7.58 23.13
C ALA A 397 -27.26 -6.04 23.04
N LEU A 398 -27.13 -5.45 21.85
CA LEU A 398 -27.44 -4.03 21.57
C LEU A 398 -28.94 -3.76 21.70
#